data_AF-A0A4P1RUY8-F1
#
_entry.id   AF-A0A4P1RUY8-F1
#
_cell.length_a   1.000
_cell.length_b   1.000
_cell.length_c   1.000
_cell.angle_alpha   90.00
_cell.angle_beta   90.00
_cell.angle_gamma   90.00
#
_symmetry.space_group_name_H-M   'P 1'
#
loop_
_entity.id
_entity.type
_entity.pdbx_description
1 polymer ?
#
loop_
_entity_poly.entity_id
_entity_poly.type
_entity_poly.pdbx_seq_one_letter_code
_entity_poly.pdbx_strand_id
1 'polypeptide(L)'
;MDGNKDDALKCFNIGKKALESGDRTRALKFLTKARRLDPALPLDHLFSSLENDDSTFQTASATPNTRSGASSPKQSDQSSIRRRASATTDSSSSSVTYTEEQVAVVREIRRKKNYYEILGLEKSCSVEDVRKAYRKLSLKVHPDKNKAPGAEEAFKSVSKAFQCLSDEESRKKYGLSGEDESVFEARATRTRGHHHHHHHHGFYQGDVDAEEIFRNFFGGMAPAATNFGGFSFGHNMGPRQGAAEHGSGGFNVRALIQLLPVLLVLLLNFLPSSEPIYSLSRSYPYEHRFTTPQGVNYYVKSSKFDEDYPPHRPERTSIEDRVEREYIGILRQNCRLEVQRRQWGYIQETPHCDMLRKFSSVN
;
A
#
# COMPACT_ATOMS: atom_id res chain seq x y z
N MET A 1 -19.64 23.56 22.37
CA MET A 1 -20.15 22.60 21.36
C MET A 1 -20.86 23.44 20.30
N ASP A 2 -20.11 24.30 19.62
CA ASP A 2 -20.69 25.43 18.85
C ASP A 2 -20.22 25.48 17.39
N GLY A 3 -19.25 24.63 17.01
CA GLY A 3 -18.68 24.63 15.65
C GLY A 3 -19.69 24.33 14.53
N ASN A 4 -20.73 23.54 14.81
CA ASN A 4 -21.77 23.24 13.82
C ASN A 4 -22.69 24.44 13.54
N LYS A 5 -22.86 25.35 14.52
CA LYS A 5 -23.68 26.57 14.34
C LYS A 5 -22.95 27.60 13.48
N ASP A 6 -21.64 27.76 13.68
CA ASP A 6 -20.82 28.68 12.88
C ASP A 6 -20.76 28.26 11.41
N ASP A 7 -20.67 26.96 11.15
CA ASP A 7 -20.67 26.43 9.77
C ASP A 7 -22.06 26.47 9.12
N ALA A 8 -23.14 26.36 9.89
CA ALA A 8 -24.50 26.61 9.43
C ALA A 8 -24.68 28.07 8.99
N LEU A 9 -24.19 29.04 9.78
CA LEU A 9 -24.23 30.47 9.46
C LEU A 9 -23.41 30.82 8.22
N LYS A 10 -22.23 30.22 8.02
CA LYS A 10 -21.45 30.39 6.79
C LYS A 10 -22.20 29.87 5.57
N CYS A 11 -22.79 28.68 5.65
CA CYS A 11 -23.59 28.11 4.56
C CYS A 11 -24.81 28.99 4.24
N PHE A 12 -25.47 29.53 5.26
CA PHE A 12 -26.59 30.46 5.10
C PHE A 12 -26.19 31.73 4.36
N ASN A 13 -25.08 32.38 4.77
CA ASN A 13 -24.60 33.61 4.14
C ASN A 13 -24.18 33.39 2.67
N ILE A 14 -23.59 32.23 2.35
CA ILE A 14 -23.26 31.85 0.97
C ILE A 14 -24.54 31.64 0.15
N GLY A 15 -25.55 30.98 0.73
CA GLY A 15 -26.86 30.80 0.11
C GLY A 15 -27.57 32.13 -0.19
N LYS A 16 -27.54 33.08 0.75
CA LYS A 16 -28.11 34.42 0.57
C LYS A 16 -27.40 35.22 -0.54
N LYS A 17 -26.06 35.22 -0.56
CA LYS A 17 -25.27 35.85 -1.63
C LYS A 17 -25.56 35.24 -3.01
N ALA A 18 -25.76 33.92 -3.07
CA ALA A 18 -26.14 33.24 -4.31
C ALA A 18 -27.58 33.58 -4.77
N LEU A 19 -28.47 33.91 -3.83
CA LEU A 19 -29.81 34.41 -4.15
C LEU A 19 -29.75 35.84 -4.72
N GLU A 20 -28.91 36.69 -4.12
CA GLU A 20 -28.64 38.05 -4.60
C GLU A 20 -27.96 38.05 -5.99
N SER A 21 -27.14 37.03 -6.29
CA SER A 21 -26.51 36.87 -7.61
C SER A 21 -27.40 36.20 -8.67
N GLY A 22 -28.63 35.80 -8.32
CA GLY A 22 -29.56 35.12 -9.23
C GLY A 22 -29.27 33.63 -9.47
N ASP A 23 -28.29 33.05 -8.78
CA ASP A 23 -27.88 31.65 -8.92
C ASP A 23 -28.72 30.72 -8.04
N ARG A 24 -29.98 30.53 -8.41
CA ARG A 24 -30.98 29.78 -7.64
C ARG A 24 -30.57 28.34 -7.30
N THR A 25 -29.92 27.63 -8.23
CA THR A 25 -29.47 26.23 -8.01
C THR A 25 -28.34 26.13 -6.97
N ARG A 26 -27.48 27.15 -6.89
CA ARG A 26 -26.44 27.24 -5.86
C ARG A 26 -27.04 27.65 -4.51
N ALA A 27 -27.94 28.64 -4.53
CA ALA A 27 -28.66 29.08 -3.33
C ALA A 27 -29.40 27.91 -2.64
N LEU A 28 -30.14 27.10 -3.41
CA LEU A 28 -30.87 25.94 -2.88
C LEU A 28 -29.93 24.93 -2.19
N LYS A 29 -28.81 24.57 -2.83
CA LYS A 29 -27.83 23.62 -2.26
C LYS A 29 -27.26 24.10 -0.92
N PHE A 30 -26.88 25.37 -0.83
CA PHE A 30 -26.30 25.93 0.39
C PHE A 30 -27.33 26.16 1.50
N LEU A 31 -28.55 26.57 1.17
CA LEU A 31 -29.64 26.72 2.13
C LEU A 31 -30.13 25.37 2.67
N THR A 32 -30.20 24.31 1.83
CA THR A 32 -30.53 22.95 2.30
C THR A 32 -29.45 22.39 3.21
N LYS A 33 -28.17 22.72 2.93
CA LYS A 33 -27.05 22.35 3.79
C LYS A 33 -27.12 23.09 5.14
N ALA A 34 -27.46 24.38 5.13
CA ALA A 34 -27.65 25.16 6.36
C ALA A 34 -28.77 24.59 7.24
N ARG A 35 -29.93 24.23 6.66
CA ARG A 35 -31.07 23.60 7.38
C ARG A 35 -30.69 22.27 8.04
N ARG A 36 -29.81 21.49 7.41
CA ARG A 36 -29.32 20.21 7.96
C ARG A 36 -28.33 20.38 9.12
N LEU A 37 -27.58 21.49 9.12
CA LEU A 37 -26.58 21.76 10.15
C LEU A 37 -27.20 22.42 11.39
N ASP A 38 -28.16 23.30 11.19
CA ASP A 38 -28.92 23.92 12.28
C ASP A 38 -30.40 24.12 11.87
N PRO A 39 -31.30 23.26 12.36
CA PRO A 39 -32.74 23.34 12.08
C PRO A 39 -33.44 24.56 12.70
N ALA A 40 -32.79 25.32 13.59
CA ALA A 40 -33.38 26.47 14.27
C ALA A 40 -33.32 27.78 13.44
N LEU A 41 -32.61 27.79 12.30
CA LEU A 41 -32.57 28.99 11.45
C LEU A 41 -33.89 29.22 10.70
N PRO A 42 -34.36 30.48 10.59
CA PRO A 42 -35.57 30.83 9.85
C PRO A 42 -35.30 30.83 8.33
N LEU A 43 -35.27 29.64 7.73
CA LEU A 43 -34.96 29.45 6.30
C LEU A 43 -36.22 29.31 5.43
N ASP A 44 -37.39 29.12 6.04
CA ASP A 44 -38.63 28.75 5.35
C ASP A 44 -39.06 29.80 4.32
N HIS A 45 -38.97 31.09 4.66
CA HIS A 45 -39.28 32.18 3.74
C HIS A 45 -38.40 32.20 2.47
N LEU A 46 -37.13 31.79 2.58
CA LEU A 46 -36.20 31.77 1.44
C LEU A 46 -36.45 30.58 0.51
N PHE A 47 -36.90 29.46 1.06
CA PHE A 47 -37.35 28.32 0.24
C PHE A 47 -38.66 28.64 -0.47
N SER A 48 -39.61 29.30 0.21
CA SER A 48 -40.84 29.78 -0.44
C SER A 48 -40.56 30.79 -1.56
N SER A 49 -39.59 31.70 -1.39
CA SER A 49 -39.16 32.60 -2.48
C SER A 49 -38.55 31.86 -3.68
N LEU A 50 -37.93 30.70 -3.47
CA LEU A 50 -37.39 29.86 -4.54
C LEU A 50 -38.47 28.99 -5.21
N GLU A 51 -39.52 28.58 -4.48
CA GLU A 51 -40.64 27.78 -4.97
C GLU A 51 -41.69 28.63 -5.71
N ASN A 52 -41.98 29.84 -5.24
CA ASN A 52 -42.99 30.74 -5.83
C ASN A 52 -42.62 31.22 -7.26
N ASP A 53 -41.34 31.20 -7.62
CA ASP A 53 -40.90 31.55 -8.98
C ASP A 53 -40.96 30.37 -9.96
N ASP A 54 -41.05 29.12 -9.47
CA ASP A 54 -41.18 27.92 -10.32
C ASP A 54 -42.64 27.73 -10.78
N SER A 55 -43.60 28.29 -10.04
CA SER A 55 -45.02 28.37 -10.44
C SER A 55 -45.34 29.36 -11.57
N THR A 56 -44.35 30.13 -12.05
CA THR A 56 -44.53 31.09 -13.17
C THR A 56 -43.99 30.56 -14.50
N PHE A 57 -43.60 29.29 -14.59
CA PHE A 57 -43.11 28.71 -15.85
C PHE A 57 -43.60 27.29 -16.13
N GLN A 58 -44.90 27.02 -15.93
CA GLN A 58 -45.57 25.94 -16.63
C GLN A 58 -46.98 26.37 -17.09
N THR A 59 -47.12 26.49 -18.42
CA THR A 59 -48.32 26.38 -19.28
C THR A 59 -48.61 27.60 -20.17
N ALA A 60 -48.13 27.54 -21.41
CA ALA A 60 -48.82 28.10 -22.56
C ALA A 60 -48.72 27.08 -23.71
N SER A 61 -49.85 26.46 -23.96
CA SER A 61 -50.13 25.41 -24.92
C SER A 61 -50.38 25.94 -26.34
N ALA A 62 -50.20 25.03 -27.30
CA ALA A 62 -50.99 24.87 -28.53
C ALA A 62 -50.65 25.71 -29.78
N THR A 63 -50.27 24.94 -30.82
CA THR A 63 -50.58 25.04 -32.26
C THR A 63 -51.58 26.09 -32.76
N PRO A 64 -51.37 26.60 -33.99
CA PRO A 64 -52.45 26.92 -34.92
C PRO A 64 -52.52 25.91 -36.08
N ASN A 65 -53.74 25.49 -36.41
CA ASN A 65 -54.08 24.61 -37.52
C ASN A 65 -54.83 25.42 -38.59
N THR A 66 -54.42 25.36 -39.86
CA THR A 66 -55.24 25.81 -41.00
C THR A 66 -55.15 24.81 -42.17
N ARG A 67 -56.25 24.03 -42.28
CA ARG A 67 -56.91 23.39 -43.44
C ARG A 67 -56.17 23.15 -44.77
N SER A 68 -56.16 21.88 -45.18
CA SER A 68 -56.74 21.27 -46.40
C SER A 68 -56.35 19.78 -46.37
N GLY A 69 -57.11 18.74 -46.75
CA GLY A 69 -58.40 18.50 -47.34
C GLY A 69 -58.39 17.03 -47.83
N ALA A 70 -59.50 16.31 -47.65
CA ALA A 70 -59.88 15.03 -48.30
C ALA A 70 -59.45 13.65 -47.71
N SER A 71 -60.51 12.94 -47.27
CA SER A 71 -60.87 11.50 -47.45
C SER A 71 -60.04 10.35 -46.86
N SER A 72 -60.57 9.78 -45.76
CA SER A 72 -60.85 8.37 -45.39
C SER A 72 -60.64 7.23 -46.44
N PRO A 73 -60.66 5.93 -46.06
CA PRO A 73 -60.30 5.27 -44.77
C PRO A 73 -59.61 3.85 -44.88
N LYS A 74 -59.14 3.36 -43.71
CA LYS A 74 -59.20 1.97 -43.15
C LYS A 74 -58.59 0.76 -43.91
N GLN A 75 -57.60 0.12 -43.27
CA GLN A 75 -57.62 -1.22 -42.60
C GLN A 75 -57.12 -2.37 -43.51
N SER A 76 -55.90 -2.85 -43.25
CA SER A 76 -55.56 -4.14 -42.60
C SER A 76 -55.64 -5.34 -43.55
N ASP A 77 -54.51 -5.97 -43.86
CA ASP A 77 -54.30 -7.37 -43.48
C ASP A 77 -52.88 -7.90 -43.77
N GLN A 78 -52.62 -9.01 -43.10
CA GLN A 78 -51.35 -9.67 -42.82
C GLN A 78 -50.73 -10.41 -44.02
N SER A 79 -49.40 -10.62 -43.95
CA SER A 79 -48.75 -11.94 -43.77
C SER A 79 -47.55 -12.26 -44.68
N SER A 80 -46.47 -12.67 -44.01
CA SER A 80 -45.46 -13.67 -44.39
C SER A 80 -44.68 -13.56 -45.71
N ILE A 81 -43.34 -13.53 -45.62
CA ILE A 81 -42.48 -14.71 -45.80
C ILE A 81 -41.04 -14.40 -45.34
N ARG A 82 -40.47 -15.44 -44.70
CA ARG A 82 -39.19 -15.60 -44.02
C ARG A 82 -37.94 -15.36 -44.91
N ARG A 83 -36.86 -14.86 -44.29
CA ARG A 83 -35.52 -15.48 -44.39
C ARG A 83 -34.85 -15.56 -43.01
N ARG A 84 -34.44 -16.79 -42.67
CA ARG A 84 -33.61 -17.29 -41.56
C ARG A 84 -32.40 -17.94 -42.28
N ALA A 85 -31.13 -17.79 -41.95
CA ALA A 85 -30.34 -18.13 -40.74
C ALA A 85 -28.93 -17.49 -40.93
N SER A 86 -27.98 -17.40 -39.98
CA SER A 86 -27.57 -18.24 -38.85
C SER A 86 -26.76 -17.38 -37.86
N ALA A 87 -27.11 -17.35 -36.56
CA ALA A 87 -26.40 -18.02 -35.45
C ALA A 87 -24.90 -17.65 -35.32
N THR A 88 -24.53 -16.58 -34.60
CA THR A 88 -24.18 -16.54 -33.15
C THR A 88 -23.14 -17.58 -32.70
N THR A 89 -21.93 -17.12 -32.44
CA THR A 89 -21.08 -17.61 -31.34
C THR A 89 -20.74 -16.38 -30.49
N ASP A 90 -21.70 -15.97 -29.66
CA ASP A 90 -21.50 -14.89 -28.69
C ASP A 90 -20.68 -15.44 -27.52
N SER A 91 -19.39 -15.13 -27.52
CA SER A 91 -18.61 -15.10 -26.28
C SER A 91 -18.84 -13.74 -25.66
N SER A 92 -19.54 -13.77 -24.54
CA SER A 92 -19.92 -12.66 -23.67
C SER A 92 -18.73 -11.77 -23.28
N SER A 93 -18.47 -10.73 -24.06
CA SER A 93 -17.74 -9.54 -23.61
C SER A 93 -18.76 -8.60 -22.98
N SER A 94 -18.99 -8.77 -21.68
CA SER A 94 -19.64 -7.75 -20.85
C SER A 94 -19.01 -6.40 -21.18
N SER A 95 -19.78 -5.51 -21.81
CA SER A 95 -19.34 -4.17 -22.21
C SER A 95 -19.03 -3.36 -20.96
N VAL A 96 -17.77 -3.46 -20.53
CA VAL A 96 -17.21 -2.64 -19.48
C VAL A 96 -17.24 -1.20 -20.00
N THR A 97 -18.10 -0.38 -19.42
CA THR A 97 -18.12 1.06 -19.69
C THR A 97 -16.88 1.68 -19.03
N TYR A 98 -15.82 1.88 -19.79
CA TYR A 98 -14.68 2.74 -19.42
C TYR A 98 -14.87 4.12 -20.04
N THR A 99 -14.39 5.17 -19.38
CA THR A 99 -14.40 6.52 -19.96
C THR A 99 -13.25 6.67 -20.97
N GLU A 100 -13.43 7.46 -22.03
CA GLU A 100 -12.36 7.71 -23.00
C GLU A 100 -11.12 8.34 -22.33
N GLU A 101 -11.34 9.14 -21.28
CA GLU A 101 -10.28 9.71 -20.44
C GLU A 101 -9.47 8.62 -19.71
N GLN A 102 -10.11 7.57 -19.20
CA GLN A 102 -9.45 6.46 -18.52
C GLN A 102 -8.54 5.68 -19.48
N VAL A 103 -8.98 5.48 -20.72
CA VAL A 103 -8.19 4.83 -21.77
C VAL A 103 -7.00 5.70 -22.18
N ALA A 104 -7.21 7.01 -22.32
CA ALA A 104 -6.16 7.96 -22.67
C ALA A 104 -5.02 7.98 -21.63
N VAL A 105 -5.36 8.02 -20.34
CA VAL A 105 -4.37 8.01 -19.24
C VAL A 105 -3.58 6.71 -19.22
N VAL A 106 -4.24 5.56 -19.36
CA VAL A 106 -3.58 4.24 -19.41
C VAL A 106 -2.63 4.15 -20.62
N ARG A 107 -3.07 4.63 -21.79
CA ARG A 107 -2.25 4.65 -23.01
C ARG A 107 -1.03 5.56 -22.86
N GLU A 108 -1.19 6.72 -22.22
CA GLU A 108 -0.09 7.66 -22.00
C GLU A 108 0.97 7.08 -21.06
N ILE A 109 0.56 6.46 -19.96
CA ILE A 109 1.47 5.82 -18.99
C ILE A 109 2.23 4.67 -19.65
N ARG A 110 1.56 3.84 -20.47
CA ARG A 110 2.22 2.74 -21.19
C ARG A 110 3.21 3.21 -22.26
N ARG A 111 3.02 4.41 -22.81
CA ARG A 111 3.93 4.99 -23.82
C ARG A 111 5.19 5.56 -23.19
N LYS A 112 5.11 6.07 -21.95
CA LYS A 112 6.24 6.67 -21.24
C LYS A 112 7.09 5.58 -20.60
N LYS A 113 8.40 5.62 -20.85
CA LYS A 113 9.38 4.69 -20.27
C LYS A 113 10.10 5.30 -19.05
N ASN A 114 10.19 6.62 -19.00
CA ASN A 114 10.85 7.35 -17.92
C ASN A 114 9.98 7.37 -16.66
N TYR A 115 10.54 6.98 -15.51
CA TYR A 115 9.80 6.96 -14.23
C TYR A 115 9.31 8.35 -13.79
N TYR A 116 10.09 9.40 -14.08
CA TYR A 116 9.67 10.78 -13.83
C TYR A 116 8.47 11.18 -14.71
N GLU A 117 8.47 10.81 -15.99
CA GLU A 117 7.38 11.11 -16.91
C GLU A 117 6.12 10.28 -16.62
N ILE A 118 6.28 9.02 -16.21
CA ILE A 118 5.19 8.13 -15.77
C ILE A 118 4.46 8.76 -14.59
N LEU A 119 5.20 9.34 -13.63
CA LEU A 119 4.61 10.09 -12.51
C LEU A 119 4.20 11.53 -12.85
N GLY A 120 4.57 12.03 -14.04
CA GLY A 120 4.31 13.41 -14.46
C GLY A 120 5.09 14.44 -13.63
N LEU A 121 6.31 14.11 -13.23
CA LEU A 121 7.18 14.94 -12.40
C LEU A 121 8.47 15.31 -13.15
N GLU A 122 9.08 16.41 -12.73
CA GLU A 122 10.39 16.83 -13.21
C GLU A 122 11.53 16.12 -12.44
N LYS A 123 12.73 16.04 -13.02
CA LYS A 123 13.91 15.43 -12.37
C LYS A 123 14.31 16.12 -11.05
N SER A 124 13.90 17.38 -10.85
CA SER A 124 14.10 18.21 -9.66
C SER A 124 13.07 17.99 -8.54
N CYS A 125 12.12 17.06 -8.68
CA CYS A 125 11.02 16.89 -7.74
C CYS A 125 11.46 16.42 -6.34
N SER A 126 10.68 16.77 -5.30
CA SER A 126 10.90 16.26 -3.94
C SER A 126 10.26 14.88 -3.73
N VAL A 127 10.68 14.14 -2.69
CA VAL A 127 10.07 12.85 -2.32
C VAL A 127 8.58 13.02 -1.97
N GLU A 128 8.18 14.17 -1.44
CA GLU A 128 6.79 14.48 -1.17
C GLU A 128 5.95 14.61 -2.44
N ASP A 129 6.53 15.18 -3.50
CA ASP A 129 5.88 15.35 -4.79
C ASP A 129 5.71 13.99 -5.48
N VAL A 130 6.70 13.11 -5.36
CA VAL A 130 6.62 11.70 -5.80
C VAL A 130 5.45 10.99 -5.12
N ARG A 131 5.29 11.14 -3.80
CA ARG A 131 4.16 10.55 -3.05
C ARG A 131 2.80 11.18 -3.43
N LYS A 132 2.76 12.49 -3.67
CA LYS A 132 1.53 13.18 -4.11
C LYS A 132 1.12 12.73 -5.52
N ALA A 133 2.06 12.62 -6.45
CA ALA A 133 1.83 12.17 -7.82
C ALA A 133 1.36 10.71 -7.86
N TYR A 134 2.03 9.82 -7.12
CA TYR A 134 1.64 8.42 -7.01
C TYR A 134 0.20 8.27 -6.54
N ARG A 135 -0.20 8.94 -5.45
CA ARG A 135 -1.60 8.89 -4.95
C ARG A 135 -2.62 9.33 -6.01
N LYS A 136 -2.33 10.39 -6.75
CA LYS A 136 -3.22 10.89 -7.81
C LYS A 136 -3.32 9.93 -9.00
N LEU A 137 -2.21 9.33 -9.41
CA LEU A 137 -2.15 8.42 -10.55
C LEU A 137 -2.74 7.05 -10.21
N SER A 138 -2.39 6.47 -9.06
CA SER A 138 -2.90 5.17 -8.61
C SER A 138 -4.43 5.17 -8.54
N LEU A 139 -5.06 6.25 -8.07
CA LEU A 139 -6.53 6.34 -8.07
C LEU A 139 -7.16 6.36 -9.47
N LYS A 140 -6.44 6.85 -10.49
CA LYS A 140 -6.89 6.93 -11.88
C LYS A 140 -6.70 5.62 -12.64
N VAL A 141 -5.68 4.85 -12.30
CA VAL A 141 -5.34 3.58 -12.97
C VAL A 141 -5.62 2.34 -12.12
N HIS A 142 -6.25 2.50 -10.95
CA HIS A 142 -6.60 1.37 -10.09
C HIS A 142 -7.55 0.39 -10.81
N PRO A 143 -7.28 -0.92 -10.83
CA PRO A 143 -8.06 -1.90 -11.58
C PRO A 143 -9.53 -2.00 -11.12
N ASP A 144 -9.82 -1.65 -9.87
CA ASP A 144 -11.20 -1.57 -9.34
C ASP A 144 -12.02 -0.40 -9.94
N LYS A 145 -11.38 0.76 -10.13
CA LYS A 145 -12.03 2.00 -10.60
C LYS A 145 -11.93 2.20 -12.11
N ASN A 146 -10.89 1.64 -12.72
CA ASN A 146 -10.60 1.75 -14.13
C ASN A 146 -10.43 0.34 -14.71
N LYS A 147 -11.46 -0.11 -15.42
CA LYS A 147 -11.51 -1.41 -16.09
C LYS A 147 -11.10 -1.32 -17.58
N ALA A 148 -10.40 -0.24 -17.97
CA ALA A 148 -9.86 -0.09 -19.32
C ALA A 148 -8.81 -1.17 -19.62
N PRO A 149 -8.68 -1.60 -20.89
CA PRO A 149 -7.66 -2.58 -21.28
C PRO A 149 -6.26 -2.04 -21.00
N GLY A 150 -5.48 -2.78 -20.20
CA GLY A 150 -4.11 -2.41 -19.81
C GLY A 150 -4.01 -1.49 -18.59
N ALA A 151 -5.11 -1.23 -17.86
CA ALA A 151 -5.06 -0.49 -16.60
C ALA A 151 -4.14 -1.15 -15.56
N GLU A 152 -4.14 -2.48 -15.50
CA GLU A 152 -3.24 -3.25 -14.63
C GLU A 152 -1.76 -3.04 -14.98
N GLU A 153 -1.40 -3.06 -16.27
CA GLU A 153 -0.02 -2.79 -16.71
C GLU A 153 0.40 -1.36 -16.40
N ALA A 154 -0.48 -0.38 -16.62
CA ALA A 154 -0.22 1.01 -16.28
C ALA A 154 -0.03 1.20 -14.77
N PHE A 155 -0.84 0.52 -13.94
CA PHE A 155 -0.70 0.52 -12.50
C PHE A 155 0.65 -0.08 -12.07
N LYS A 156 1.05 -1.22 -12.63
CA LYS A 156 2.36 -1.84 -12.38
C LYS A 156 3.52 -0.88 -12.70
N SER A 157 3.45 -0.18 -13.83
CA SER A 157 4.45 0.82 -14.21
C SER A 157 4.51 2.00 -13.23
N VAL A 158 3.37 2.48 -12.75
CA VAL A 158 3.29 3.57 -11.75
C VAL A 158 3.86 3.12 -10.39
N SER A 159 3.58 1.90 -9.96
CA SER A 159 4.14 1.32 -8.72
C SER A 159 5.66 1.15 -8.81
N LYS A 160 6.16 0.67 -9.95
CA LYS A 160 7.61 0.53 -10.19
C LYS A 160 8.32 1.88 -10.18
N ALA A 161 7.74 2.88 -10.85
CA ALA A 161 8.26 4.25 -10.84
C ALA A 161 8.34 4.83 -9.43
N PHE A 162 7.29 4.62 -8.62
CA PHE A 162 7.26 5.07 -7.23
C PHE A 162 8.34 4.39 -6.38
N GLN A 163 8.51 3.07 -6.48
CA GLN A 163 9.53 2.34 -5.72
C GLN A 163 10.96 2.78 -6.05
N CYS A 164 11.23 3.10 -7.31
CA CYS A 164 12.55 3.59 -7.71
C CYS A 164 12.80 5.05 -7.27
N LEU A 165 11.76 5.88 -7.22
CA LEU A 165 11.88 7.32 -6.94
C LEU A 165 11.58 7.72 -5.49
N SER A 166 11.00 6.82 -4.68
CA SER A 166 10.67 7.09 -3.27
C SER A 166 11.90 7.17 -2.39
N ASP A 167 12.92 6.34 -2.68
CA ASP A 167 14.12 6.21 -1.87
C ASP A 167 15.29 6.95 -2.52
N GLU A 168 16.01 7.74 -1.73
CA GLU A 168 17.07 8.61 -2.25
C GLU A 168 18.24 7.81 -2.85
N GLU A 169 18.56 6.64 -2.29
CA GLU A 169 19.59 5.73 -2.81
C GLU A 169 19.19 5.12 -4.15
N SER A 170 17.95 4.62 -4.26
CA SER A 170 17.38 4.06 -5.49
C SER A 170 17.28 5.12 -6.59
N ARG A 171 16.91 6.35 -6.22
CA ARG A 171 16.85 7.49 -7.14
C ARG A 171 18.22 7.91 -7.65
N LYS A 172 19.25 7.93 -6.78
CA LYS A 172 20.65 8.19 -7.18
C LYS A 172 21.14 7.10 -8.14
N LYS A 173 20.84 5.83 -7.85
CA LYS A 173 21.18 4.70 -8.73
C LYS A 173 20.53 4.81 -10.11
N TYR A 174 19.24 5.20 -10.16
CA TYR A 174 18.55 5.47 -11.42
C TYR A 174 19.17 6.64 -12.18
N GLY A 175 19.57 7.72 -11.49
CA GLY A 175 20.25 8.86 -12.10
C GLY A 175 21.63 8.54 -12.68
N LEU A 176 22.35 7.58 -12.07
CA LEU A 176 23.67 7.14 -12.53
C LEU A 176 23.61 6.11 -13.67
N SER A 177 22.59 5.26 -13.71
CA SER A 177 22.46 4.20 -14.72
C SER A 177 21.98 4.69 -16.09
N GLY A 178 21.49 5.92 -16.21
CA GLY A 178 20.95 6.43 -17.46
C GLY A 178 19.64 5.74 -17.86
N GLU A 179 18.89 6.39 -18.75
CA GLU A 179 17.50 6.07 -19.11
C GLU A 179 17.31 4.75 -19.87
N ASP A 180 18.39 4.01 -20.15
CA ASP A 180 18.39 2.71 -20.81
C ASP A 180 18.98 1.64 -19.90
N GLU A 181 18.16 1.00 -19.07
CA GLU A 181 18.49 -0.36 -18.64
C GLU A 181 17.29 -1.10 -18.02
N SER A 182 16.77 -2.02 -18.82
CA SER A 182 15.97 -3.21 -18.50
C SER A 182 16.63 -4.17 -17.49
N VAL A 183 17.26 -3.67 -16.42
CA VAL A 183 18.14 -4.46 -15.53
C VAL A 183 17.41 -5.48 -14.67
N PHE A 184 16.07 -5.45 -14.61
CA PHE A 184 15.36 -6.40 -13.76
C PHE A 184 15.08 -7.77 -14.40
N GLU A 185 15.40 -7.98 -15.69
CA GLU A 185 15.03 -9.22 -16.39
C GLU A 185 16.21 -10.16 -16.72
N ALA A 186 17.46 -9.68 -16.71
CA ALA A 186 18.61 -10.47 -17.16
C ALA A 186 19.26 -11.39 -16.09
N ARG A 187 18.83 -11.34 -14.82
CA ARG A 187 19.45 -12.14 -13.74
C ARG A 187 18.70 -13.45 -13.38
N ALA A 188 17.58 -13.74 -14.04
CA ALA A 188 16.71 -14.86 -13.68
C ALA A 188 17.05 -16.24 -14.32
N THR A 189 18.03 -16.33 -15.23
CA THR A 189 18.22 -17.55 -16.06
C THR A 189 19.49 -18.36 -15.80
N ARG A 190 20.28 -18.13 -14.74
CA ARG A 190 21.59 -18.80 -14.56
C ARG A 190 21.82 -19.65 -13.30
N THR A 191 20.79 -20.14 -12.62
CA THR A 191 21.03 -21.11 -11.53
C THR A 191 19.83 -22.04 -11.30
N ARG A 192 19.91 -23.26 -11.86
CA ARG A 192 18.98 -24.37 -11.61
C ARG A 192 19.78 -25.62 -11.23
N GLY A 193 19.51 -26.14 -10.02
CA GLY A 193 20.04 -27.38 -9.42
C GLY A 193 21.12 -27.08 -8.36
N HIS A 194 21.10 -27.52 -7.10
CA HIS A 194 20.43 -28.59 -6.35
C HIS A 194 20.70 -28.25 -4.84
N HIS A 195 19.77 -28.21 -3.88
CA HIS A 195 19.19 -29.32 -3.10
C HIS A 195 18.25 -28.74 -2.01
N HIS A 196 17.31 -29.58 -1.55
CA HIS A 196 16.09 -29.27 -0.78
C HIS A 196 16.24 -29.18 0.76
N HIS A 197 15.26 -28.49 1.38
CA HIS A 197 14.80 -28.41 2.80
C HIS A 197 15.45 -27.29 3.65
N HIS A 198 14.76 -26.26 4.17
CA HIS A 198 13.32 -26.02 4.46
C HIS A 198 12.87 -24.60 4.06
N HIS A 199 11.67 -24.55 3.48
CA HIS A 199 10.87 -23.44 2.91
C HIS A 199 10.61 -22.24 3.85
N HIS A 200 10.57 -20.98 3.38
CA HIS A 200 9.60 -20.47 2.39
C HIS A 200 10.23 -19.72 1.21
N HIS A 201 9.80 -20.12 0.01
CA HIS A 201 10.26 -19.71 -1.32
C HIS A 201 9.03 -19.19 -2.08
N GLY A 202 9.21 -18.15 -2.91
CA GLY A 202 8.39 -17.92 -4.10
C GLY A 202 7.52 -16.65 -4.08
N PHE A 203 7.95 -15.60 -4.77
CA PHE A 203 7.08 -14.46 -5.11
C PHE A 203 7.24 -13.98 -6.56
N TYR A 204 7.54 -14.91 -7.48
CA TYR A 204 7.53 -14.65 -8.91
C TYR A 204 7.02 -15.89 -9.65
N GLN A 205 5.76 -16.25 -9.43
CA GLN A 205 4.89 -16.97 -10.39
C GLN A 205 3.49 -17.07 -9.76
N GLY A 206 2.66 -16.05 -9.94
CA GLY A 206 1.30 -16.00 -9.41
C GLY A 206 1.01 -14.61 -8.85
N ASP A 207 0.13 -13.89 -9.54
CA ASP A 207 -0.57 -12.66 -9.15
C ASP A 207 -0.08 -12.03 -7.84
N VAL A 208 0.95 -11.18 -7.97
CA VAL A 208 1.39 -10.31 -6.89
C VAL A 208 0.27 -9.32 -6.62
N ASP A 209 -0.55 -9.59 -5.60
CA ASP A 209 -1.62 -8.72 -5.15
C ASP A 209 -1.02 -7.37 -4.74
N ALA A 210 -1.34 -6.33 -5.49
CA ALA A 210 -0.88 -4.98 -5.23
C ALA A 210 -1.29 -4.49 -3.83
N GLU A 211 -2.35 -5.06 -3.26
CA GLU A 211 -2.82 -4.78 -1.91
C GLU A 211 -1.86 -5.36 -0.84
N GLU A 212 -1.15 -6.45 -1.13
CA GLU A 212 -0.11 -7.02 -0.24
C GLU A 212 1.17 -6.16 -0.25
N ILE A 213 1.56 -5.64 -1.41
CA ILE A 213 2.64 -4.65 -1.52
C ILE A 213 2.26 -3.37 -0.77
N PHE A 214 1.00 -2.93 -0.89
CA PHE A 214 0.50 -1.74 -0.22
C PHE A 214 0.40 -1.94 1.31
N ARG A 215 -0.02 -3.11 1.78
CA ARG A 215 -0.06 -3.47 3.21
C ARG A 215 1.33 -3.58 3.83
N ASN A 216 2.29 -4.20 3.14
CA ASN A 216 3.66 -4.31 3.65
C ASN A 216 4.43 -2.97 3.61
N PHE A 217 4.02 -2.02 2.76
CA PHE A 217 4.68 -0.72 2.61
C PHE A 217 4.00 0.43 3.40
N PHE A 218 2.66 0.46 3.48
CA PHE A 218 1.90 1.49 4.22
C PHE A 218 1.43 1.02 5.61
N GLY A 219 1.48 -0.28 5.93
CA GLY A 219 0.93 -0.87 7.15
C GLY A 219 1.93 -1.19 8.27
N GLY A 220 3.16 -0.66 8.19
CA GLY A 220 4.19 -0.82 9.24
C GLY A 220 4.19 0.24 10.33
N MET A 221 3.32 1.26 10.24
CA MET A 221 3.21 2.33 11.23
C MET A 221 1.98 2.09 12.11
N ALA A 222 2.18 1.79 13.38
CA ALA A 222 1.12 1.81 14.37
C ALA A 222 0.41 3.18 14.32
N PRO A 223 -0.93 3.25 14.18
CA PRO A 223 -1.64 4.51 14.28
C PRO A 223 -1.70 4.91 15.76
N ALA A 224 -0.71 5.69 16.20
CA ALA A 224 -0.90 6.54 17.36
C ALA A 224 -1.96 7.59 16.99
N ALA A 225 -3.17 7.37 17.50
CA ALA A 225 -4.19 8.37 17.75
C ALA A 225 -4.55 9.30 16.57
N THR A 226 -5.28 8.79 15.58
CA THR A 226 -6.29 9.61 14.89
C THR A 226 -7.54 8.77 14.59
N ASN A 227 -8.62 9.08 15.30
CA ASN A 227 -9.97 8.60 14.99
C ASN A 227 -10.35 9.03 13.57
N PHE A 228 -10.50 8.09 12.64
CA PHE A 228 -11.29 8.30 11.44
C PHE A 228 -12.14 7.06 11.17
N GLY A 229 -13.46 7.25 11.22
CA GLY A 229 -14.46 6.20 11.03
C GLY A 229 -14.40 5.62 9.62
N GLY A 230 -14.06 4.34 9.53
CA GLY A 230 -14.16 3.53 8.32
C GLY A 230 -15.56 2.98 8.17
N PHE A 231 -16.25 3.40 7.11
CA PHE A 231 -17.48 2.80 6.64
C PHE A 231 -17.21 1.35 6.20
N SER A 232 -17.91 0.42 6.86
CA SER A 232 -18.02 -0.98 6.46
C SER A 232 -19.05 -1.09 5.33
N PHE A 233 -18.65 -1.56 4.16
CA PHE A 233 -19.59 -1.91 3.09
C PHE A 233 -20.11 -3.33 3.33
N GLY A 234 -21.36 -3.42 3.78
CA GLY A 234 -22.09 -4.67 3.89
C GLY A 234 -22.37 -5.28 2.51
N HIS A 235 -22.16 -6.59 2.40
CA HIS A 235 -22.85 -7.42 1.42
C HIS A 235 -23.81 -8.36 2.16
N ASN A 236 -25.06 -8.23 1.77
CA ASN A 236 -26.22 -8.95 2.23
C ASN A 236 -26.32 -10.26 1.43
N MET A 237 -26.09 -11.41 2.06
CA MET A 237 -26.67 -12.70 1.67
C MET A 237 -26.58 -13.67 2.86
N GLY A 238 -27.75 -14.13 3.33
CA GLY A 238 -27.86 -15.21 4.32
C GLY A 238 -27.49 -16.58 3.72
N PRO A 239 -27.50 -17.64 4.55
CA PRO A 239 -28.79 -18.28 4.84
C PRO A 239 -29.05 -18.56 6.33
N ARG A 240 -30.34 -18.68 6.63
CA ARG A 240 -30.94 -18.98 7.94
C ARG A 240 -30.76 -20.44 8.35
N GLN A 241 -30.58 -20.66 9.65
CA GLN A 241 -31.09 -21.73 10.55
C GLN A 241 -29.96 -22.20 11.49
N GLY A 242 -30.09 -22.27 12.81
CA GLY A 242 -31.26 -22.11 13.68
C GLY A 242 -30.84 -21.61 15.08
N ALA A 243 -31.85 -21.24 15.84
CA ALA A 243 -31.78 -20.64 17.16
C ALA A 243 -31.58 -21.66 18.28
N ALA A 244 -30.90 -21.23 19.35
CA ALA A 244 -31.11 -21.58 20.77
C ALA A 244 -29.97 -20.86 21.54
N GLU A 245 -30.18 -19.65 22.06
CA GLU A 245 -30.88 -19.30 23.30
C GLU A 245 -30.09 -19.62 24.58
N HIS A 246 -29.76 -18.53 25.30
CA HIS A 246 -29.51 -18.36 26.73
C HIS A 246 -28.33 -19.06 27.44
N GLY A 247 -27.49 -18.23 28.05
CA GLY A 247 -27.25 -18.36 29.49
C GLY A 247 -25.79 -18.34 29.95
N SER A 248 -25.56 -17.48 30.95
CA SER A 248 -24.48 -17.52 31.93
C SER A 248 -23.16 -16.84 31.57
N GLY A 249 -22.72 -15.95 32.47
CA GLY A 249 -21.47 -15.21 32.44
C GLY A 249 -20.24 -16.12 32.57
N GLY A 250 -19.98 -16.89 31.52
CA GLY A 250 -18.71 -17.56 31.28
C GLY A 250 -17.81 -16.66 30.45
N PHE A 251 -16.54 -16.57 30.84
CA PHE A 251 -15.49 -15.94 30.04
C PHE A 251 -15.64 -16.34 28.57
N ASN A 252 -15.78 -15.36 27.66
CA ASN A 252 -15.89 -15.59 26.23
C ASN A 252 -14.56 -16.18 25.72
N VAL A 253 -14.40 -17.51 25.77
CA VAL A 253 -13.19 -18.23 25.32
C VAL A 253 -12.85 -17.85 23.87
N ARG A 254 -13.87 -17.57 23.06
CA ARG A 254 -13.72 -17.07 21.69
C ARG A 254 -13.08 -15.68 21.61
N ALA A 255 -13.39 -14.79 22.55
CA ALA A 255 -12.74 -13.47 22.68
C ALA A 255 -11.30 -13.60 23.21
N LEU A 256 -11.05 -14.57 24.09
CA LEU A 256 -9.69 -14.86 24.59
C LEU A 256 -8.78 -15.37 23.46
N ILE A 257 -9.28 -16.28 22.61
CA ILE A 257 -8.54 -16.78 21.44
C ILE A 257 -8.25 -15.65 20.45
N GLN A 258 -9.18 -14.70 20.28
CA GLN A 258 -8.99 -13.54 19.41
C GLN A 258 -7.97 -12.53 19.97
N LEU A 259 -7.83 -12.45 21.29
CA LEU A 259 -6.84 -11.61 21.96
C LEU A 259 -5.47 -12.30 22.13
N LEU A 260 -5.40 -13.62 21.97
CA LEU A 260 -4.18 -14.40 22.16
C LEU A 260 -2.99 -13.93 21.31
N PRO A 261 -3.14 -13.62 20.00
CA PRO A 261 -2.02 -13.11 19.20
C PRO A 261 -1.52 -11.74 19.68
N VAL A 262 -2.44 -10.86 20.09
CA VAL A 262 -2.11 -9.51 20.61
C VAL A 262 -1.41 -9.63 21.96
N LEU A 263 -1.92 -10.49 22.83
CA LEU A 263 -1.36 -10.77 24.13
C LEU A 263 0.00 -11.47 24.02
N LEU A 264 0.19 -12.35 23.03
CA LEU A 264 1.46 -13.00 22.74
C LEU A 264 2.49 -11.99 22.24
N VAL A 265 2.13 -11.08 21.33
CA VAL A 265 3.02 -10.00 20.89
C VAL A 265 3.37 -9.05 22.04
N LEU A 266 2.38 -8.70 22.87
CA LEU A 266 2.60 -7.89 24.06
C LEU A 266 3.58 -8.59 25.02
N LEU A 267 3.38 -9.88 25.30
CA LEU A 267 4.26 -10.67 26.16
C LEU A 267 5.66 -10.82 25.58
N LEU A 268 5.80 -11.02 24.26
CA LEU A 268 7.11 -11.07 23.59
C LEU A 268 7.88 -9.75 23.71
N ASN A 269 7.19 -8.61 23.80
CA ASN A 269 7.82 -7.31 24.04
C ASN A 269 8.34 -7.16 25.48
N PHE A 270 7.67 -7.79 26.45
CA PHE A 270 8.10 -7.84 27.86
C PHE A 270 9.10 -8.96 28.16
N LEU A 271 9.43 -9.82 27.18
CA LEU A 271 10.54 -10.75 27.37
C LEU A 271 11.83 -9.93 27.42
N PRO A 272 12.60 -9.98 28.53
CA PRO A 272 13.87 -9.32 28.58
C PRO A 272 14.75 -9.93 27.49
N SER A 273 15.03 -9.14 26.45
CA SER A 273 16.08 -9.45 25.49
C SER A 273 17.33 -9.70 26.33
N SER A 274 17.78 -10.95 26.39
CA SER A 274 19.00 -11.30 27.10
C SER A 274 20.16 -10.60 26.39
N GLU A 275 20.51 -9.41 26.88
CA GLU A 275 21.60 -8.65 26.28
C GLU A 275 22.90 -9.46 26.43
N PRO A 276 23.72 -9.57 25.38
CA PRO A 276 24.92 -10.37 25.46
C PRO A 276 25.91 -9.79 26.49
N ILE A 277 26.74 -10.65 27.08
CA ILE A 277 27.73 -10.25 28.09
C ILE A 277 28.93 -9.55 27.42
N TYR A 278 29.20 -9.90 26.16
CA TYR A 278 30.30 -9.36 25.36
C TYR A 278 29.86 -9.03 23.92
N SER A 279 30.73 -8.30 23.21
CA SER A 279 30.67 -8.06 21.76
C SER A 279 32.06 -8.31 21.14
N LEU A 280 32.13 -8.79 19.90
CA LEU A 280 33.40 -8.94 19.18
C LEU A 280 33.94 -7.62 18.61
N SER A 281 33.06 -6.61 18.47
CA SER A 281 33.41 -5.27 18.02
C SER A 281 33.08 -4.23 19.08
N ARG A 282 33.85 -3.14 19.10
CA ARG A 282 33.61 -2.02 20.00
C ARG A 282 32.31 -1.33 19.58
N SER A 283 31.35 -1.26 20.50
CA SER A 283 30.05 -0.62 20.29
C SER A 283 29.46 -0.26 21.64
N TYR A 284 28.91 0.94 21.83
CA TYR A 284 28.22 1.30 23.08
C TYR A 284 27.08 0.29 23.37
N PRO A 285 27.00 -0.33 24.57
CA PRO A 285 27.75 -0.07 25.80
C PRO A 285 29.06 -0.89 26.02
N TYR A 286 29.47 -1.74 25.08
CA TYR A 286 30.68 -2.59 25.12
C TYR A 286 31.95 -1.81 24.73
N GLU A 287 32.60 -1.22 25.74
CA GLU A 287 33.80 -0.39 25.52
C GLU A 287 35.10 -1.03 26.02
N HIS A 288 35.02 -1.87 27.06
CA HIS A 288 36.20 -2.43 27.71
C HIS A 288 36.73 -3.64 26.95
N ARG A 289 37.97 -3.52 26.43
CA ARG A 289 38.60 -4.56 25.62
C ARG A 289 39.32 -5.59 26.49
N PHE A 290 39.05 -6.87 26.21
CA PHE A 290 39.72 -8.04 26.74
C PHE A 290 40.24 -8.92 25.61
N THR A 291 41.19 -9.79 25.93
CA THR A 291 41.82 -10.69 24.96
C THR A 291 41.80 -12.12 25.50
N THR A 292 41.35 -13.07 24.68
CA THR A 292 41.32 -14.49 25.04
C THR A 292 42.73 -15.09 25.01
N PRO A 293 42.95 -16.30 25.57
CA PRO A 293 44.23 -17.00 25.48
C PRO A 293 44.72 -17.22 24.04
N GLN A 294 43.80 -17.39 23.07
CA GLN A 294 44.13 -17.52 21.65
C GLN A 294 44.35 -16.17 20.93
N GLY A 295 44.32 -15.04 21.65
CA GLY A 295 44.59 -13.72 21.10
C GLY A 295 43.38 -13.05 20.43
N VAL A 296 42.16 -13.51 20.69
CA VAL A 296 40.93 -12.90 20.15
C VAL A 296 40.50 -11.73 21.03
N ASN A 297 40.28 -10.56 20.44
CA ASN A 297 39.78 -9.39 21.18
C ASN A 297 38.26 -9.40 21.28
N TYR A 298 37.74 -9.09 22.45
CA TYR A 298 36.31 -8.91 22.71
C TYR A 298 36.08 -7.74 23.67
N TYR A 299 34.86 -7.23 23.70
CA TYR A 299 34.46 -6.02 24.41
C TYR A 299 33.33 -6.33 25.38
N VAL A 300 33.38 -5.78 26.58
CA VAL A 300 32.36 -5.96 27.63
C VAL A 300 31.84 -4.62 28.12
N LYS A 301 30.66 -4.63 28.76
CA LYS A 301 29.96 -3.40 29.19
C LYS A 301 30.57 -2.74 30.42
N SER A 302 31.08 -3.55 31.35
CA SER A 302 31.52 -3.09 32.67
C SER A 302 33.03 -3.22 32.79
N SER A 303 33.66 -2.25 33.44
CA SER A 303 35.07 -2.31 33.85
C SER A 303 35.32 -3.35 34.94
N LYS A 304 34.28 -3.74 35.69
CA LYS A 304 34.33 -4.75 36.76
C LYS A 304 34.29 -6.19 36.25
N PHE A 305 34.40 -6.40 34.95
CA PHE A 305 34.30 -7.73 34.36
C PHE A 305 35.32 -8.73 34.91
N ASP A 306 36.51 -8.28 35.32
CA ASP A 306 37.50 -9.15 35.98
C ASP A 306 37.17 -9.44 37.45
N GLU A 307 36.38 -8.58 38.11
CA GLU A 307 35.84 -8.85 39.45
C GLU A 307 34.69 -9.86 39.38
N ASP A 308 33.80 -9.69 38.38
CA ASP A 308 32.65 -10.57 38.15
C ASP A 308 33.08 -11.93 37.58
N TYR A 309 34.09 -11.95 36.71
CA TYR A 309 34.61 -13.15 36.04
C TYR A 309 36.14 -13.21 36.13
N PRO A 310 36.70 -13.61 37.30
CA PRO A 310 38.13 -13.71 37.49
C PRO A 310 38.80 -14.67 36.50
N PRO A 311 40.08 -14.43 36.15
CA PRO A 311 40.84 -15.32 35.29
C PRO A 311 40.91 -16.73 35.90
N HIS A 312 40.96 -17.75 35.03
CA HIS A 312 41.03 -19.18 35.39
C HIS A 312 39.79 -19.78 36.08
N ARG A 313 38.68 -19.04 36.17
CA ARG A 313 37.38 -19.60 36.58
C ARG A 313 36.68 -20.24 35.39
N PRO A 314 35.93 -21.35 35.59
CA PRO A 314 35.25 -22.04 34.49
C PRO A 314 34.23 -21.15 33.79
N GLU A 315 33.61 -20.21 34.50
CA GLU A 315 32.70 -19.20 33.95
C GLU A 315 33.41 -18.29 32.95
N ARG A 316 34.60 -17.79 33.30
CA ARG A 316 35.45 -16.97 32.41
C ARG A 316 35.90 -17.76 31.18
N THR A 317 36.37 -18.98 31.37
CA THR A 317 36.75 -19.89 30.27
C THR A 317 35.59 -20.16 29.34
N SER A 318 34.37 -20.39 29.88
CA SER A 318 33.18 -20.63 29.03
C SER A 318 32.82 -19.44 28.14
N ILE A 319 33.07 -18.21 28.62
CA ILE A 319 32.86 -16.97 27.88
C ILE A 319 33.93 -16.83 26.80
N GLU A 320 35.21 -17.00 27.16
CA GLU A 320 36.35 -16.93 26.23
C GLU A 320 36.23 -17.98 25.12
N ASP A 321 35.88 -19.22 25.46
CA ASP A 321 35.63 -20.29 24.48
C ASP A 321 34.48 -19.92 23.53
N ARG A 322 33.43 -19.24 24.04
CA ARG A 322 32.31 -18.79 23.20
C ARG A 322 32.73 -17.67 22.26
N VAL A 323 33.51 -16.70 22.76
CA VAL A 323 34.13 -15.63 21.97
C VAL A 323 34.98 -16.22 20.84
N GLU A 324 35.84 -17.19 21.15
CA GLU A 324 36.73 -17.82 20.19
C GLU A 324 35.95 -18.58 19.11
N ARG A 325 34.96 -19.40 19.50
CA ARG A 325 34.09 -20.11 18.56
C ARG A 325 33.36 -19.17 17.61
N GLU A 326 32.82 -18.07 18.14
CA GLU A 326 32.08 -17.08 17.36
C GLU A 326 33.01 -16.35 16.38
N TYR A 327 34.19 -15.93 16.85
CA TYR A 327 35.22 -15.30 16.02
C TYR A 327 35.71 -16.22 14.90
N ILE A 328 36.00 -17.48 15.20
CA ILE A 328 36.36 -18.50 14.19
C ILE A 328 35.21 -18.70 13.21
N GLY A 329 33.96 -18.67 13.68
CA GLY A 329 32.77 -18.72 12.83
C GLY A 329 32.75 -17.60 11.80
N ILE A 330 33.00 -16.35 12.23
CA ILE A 330 33.08 -15.18 11.34
C ILE A 330 34.24 -15.33 10.36
N LEU A 331 35.44 -15.73 10.83
CA LEU A 331 36.59 -15.96 9.96
C LEU A 331 36.29 -17.00 8.87
N ARG A 332 35.59 -18.09 9.20
CA ARG A 332 35.17 -19.12 8.22
C ARG A 332 34.25 -18.56 7.15
N GLN A 333 33.26 -17.75 7.53
CA GLN A 333 32.34 -17.15 6.56
C GLN A 333 33.07 -16.14 5.67
N ASN A 334 33.90 -15.27 6.25
CA ASN A 334 34.69 -14.31 5.48
C ASN A 334 35.69 -15.00 4.55
N CYS A 335 36.36 -16.05 5.02
CA CYS A 335 37.26 -16.85 4.19
C CYS A 335 36.53 -17.48 2.99
N ARG A 336 35.30 -18.00 3.17
CA ARG A 336 34.50 -18.52 2.04
C ARG A 336 34.24 -17.45 0.99
N LEU A 337 33.89 -16.23 1.43
CA LEU A 337 33.67 -15.10 0.53
C LEU A 337 34.96 -14.66 -0.18
N GLU A 338 36.09 -14.66 0.52
CA GLU A 338 37.40 -14.36 -0.05
C GLU A 338 37.80 -15.38 -1.12
N VAL A 339 37.64 -16.69 -0.85
CA VAL A 339 37.94 -17.74 -1.81
C VAL A 339 37.08 -17.60 -3.07
N GLN A 340 35.79 -17.28 -2.94
CA GLN A 340 34.91 -17.01 -4.08
C GLN A 340 35.40 -15.81 -4.90
N ARG A 341 35.76 -14.70 -4.25
CA ARG A 341 36.29 -13.51 -4.92
C ARG A 341 37.63 -13.77 -5.61
N ARG A 342 38.49 -14.60 -5.02
CA ARG A 342 39.77 -15.02 -5.60
C ARG A 342 39.58 -15.87 -6.84
N GLN A 343 38.63 -16.80 -6.83
CA GLN A 343 38.28 -17.62 -8.00
C GLN A 343 37.81 -16.76 -9.19
N TRP A 344 37.17 -15.63 -8.91
CA TRP A 344 36.67 -14.71 -9.93
C TRP A 344 37.71 -13.65 -10.33
N GLY A 345 38.92 -13.71 -9.76
CA GLY A 345 40.04 -12.81 -10.07
C GLY A 345 39.96 -11.42 -9.43
N TYR A 346 39.02 -11.18 -8.50
CA TYR A 346 38.83 -9.86 -7.89
C TYR A 346 39.82 -9.54 -6.76
N ILE A 347 40.39 -10.58 -6.11
CA ILE A 347 41.35 -10.41 -5.02
C ILE A 347 42.47 -11.46 -5.14
N GLN A 348 43.69 -11.08 -4.74
CA GLN A 348 44.83 -12.02 -4.66
C GLN A 348 45.09 -12.51 -3.23
N GLU A 349 44.83 -11.67 -2.24
CA GLU A 349 45.08 -11.95 -0.83
C GLU A 349 43.83 -12.48 -0.12
N THR A 350 44.04 -13.40 0.82
CA THR A 350 42.97 -14.04 1.62
C THR A 350 43.27 -13.95 3.12
N PRO A 351 43.30 -12.72 3.68
CA PRO A 351 43.76 -12.50 5.05
C PRO A 351 42.91 -13.24 6.10
N HIS A 352 41.60 -13.38 5.89
CA HIS A 352 40.74 -14.08 6.85
C HIS A 352 40.96 -15.60 6.78
N CYS A 353 41.24 -16.14 5.58
CA CYS A 353 41.65 -17.54 5.45
C CYS A 353 43.00 -17.82 6.11
N ASP A 354 43.96 -16.91 6.00
CA ASP A 354 45.28 -17.08 6.61
C ASP A 354 45.20 -17.01 8.15
N MET A 355 44.39 -16.09 8.68
CA MET A 355 44.08 -16.04 10.11
C MET A 355 43.41 -17.33 10.58
N LEU A 356 42.41 -17.83 9.85
CA LEU A 356 41.72 -19.09 10.18
C LEU A 356 42.70 -20.27 10.24
N ARG A 357 43.68 -20.33 9.32
CA ARG A 357 44.71 -21.38 9.31
C ARG A 357 45.57 -21.34 10.57
N LYS A 358 45.91 -20.15 11.07
CA LYS A 358 46.66 -19.98 12.33
C LYS A 358 45.90 -20.56 13.53
N PHE A 359 44.58 -20.33 13.62
CA PHE A 359 43.76 -20.91 14.68
C PHE A 359 43.62 -22.43 14.54
N SER A 360 43.58 -22.97 13.32
CA SER A 360 43.53 -24.42 13.10
C SER A 360 44.84 -25.16 13.36
N SER A 361 45.98 -24.45 13.40
CA SER A 361 47.28 -25.05 13.71
C SER A 361 47.64 -25.02 15.19
N VAL A 362 46.85 -24.31 16.01
CA VAL A 362 47.09 -24.14 17.45
C VAL A 362 46.25 -25.11 18.29
N ASN A 363 45.17 -25.65 17.72
CA ASN A 363 44.42 -26.81 18.22
C ASN A 363 44.90 -28.09 17.52
#